data_AF-A0A5Q4YGF5-F1
#
_entry.id   AF-A0A5Q4YGF5-F1
#
_cell.length_a   1.000
_cell.length_b   1.000
_cell.length_c   1.000
_cell.angle_alpha   90.00
_cell.angle_beta   90.00
_cell.angle_gamma   90.00
#
_symmetry.space_group_name_H-M   'P 1'
#
loop_
_entity.id
_entity.type
_entity.pdbx_description
1 polymer ?
#
loop_
_entity_poly.entity_id
_entity_poly.type
_entity_poly.pdbx_seq_one_letter_code
_entity_poly.pdbx_strand_id
1 'polypeptide(L)'
;MTIKTTRAAGIVLDPVQLAEELTTLKQKPRHDGHALLCELPDAVVRLLENPTIPHGIAMGIAKSRQGMLCVAVHIQAASTQVMYIVPMVDQVARDWFIEAVEVHNSVTLAVSVPETRQVALLSSARLVDNINGEQWHAAKQRVMQSRYDLEQEALGLDLYDLLLKLLIRH
;
A
#
# COMPACT_ATOMS: atom_id res chain seq x y z
N MET A 1 -5.16 -0.05 -27.80
CA MET A 1 -4.49 0.64 -26.68
C MET A 1 -4.23 -0.42 -25.61
N THR A 2 -2.98 -0.75 -25.31
CA THR A 2 -2.65 -1.87 -24.41
C THR A 2 -2.59 -1.37 -22.98
N ILE A 3 -3.48 -1.87 -22.11
CA ILE A 3 -3.43 -1.58 -20.67
C ILE A 3 -2.19 -2.26 -20.12
N LYS A 4 -1.26 -1.49 -19.56
CA LYS A 4 -0.10 -2.04 -18.85
C LYS A 4 -0.57 -2.38 -17.44
N THR A 5 -0.69 -3.66 -17.13
CA THR A 5 -1.05 -4.15 -15.79
C THR A 5 0.19 -4.70 -15.10
N THR A 6 0.56 -4.10 -13.97
CA THR A 6 1.66 -4.57 -13.12
C THR A 6 1.12 -5.01 -11.77
N ARG A 7 1.67 -6.10 -11.23
CA ARG A 7 1.37 -6.58 -9.87
C ARG A 7 2.67 -6.67 -9.10
N ALA A 8 2.67 -6.14 -7.88
CA ALA A 8 3.84 -6.14 -7.00
C ALA A 8 3.43 -6.48 -5.56
N ALA A 9 4.39 -6.99 -4.77
CA ALA A 9 4.24 -7.03 -3.32
C ALA A 9 4.27 -5.58 -2.80
N GLY A 10 3.37 -5.25 -1.87
CA GLY A 10 3.35 -3.97 -1.20
C GLY A 10 4.16 -4.02 0.09
N ILE A 11 5.02 -3.04 0.30
CA ILE A 11 5.78 -2.86 1.54
C ILE A 11 5.18 -1.69 2.30
N VAL A 12 4.78 -1.91 3.54
CA VAL A 12 4.29 -0.84 4.42
C VAL A 12 5.46 -0.31 5.22
N LEU A 13 5.66 1.01 5.14
CA LEU A 13 6.62 1.74 5.95
C LEU A 13 5.95 2.16 7.25
N ASP A 14 6.59 1.84 8.38
CA ASP A 14 6.25 2.47 9.65
C ASP A 14 6.63 3.97 9.65
N PRO A 15 6.15 4.77 10.62
CA PRO A 15 6.44 6.21 10.64
C PRO A 15 7.94 6.55 10.71
N VAL A 16 8.76 5.70 11.32
CA VAL A 16 10.22 5.92 11.42
C VAL A 16 10.87 5.67 10.07
N GLN A 17 10.57 4.54 9.44
CA GLN A 17 11.06 4.20 8.10
C GLN A 17 10.61 5.22 7.06
N LEU A 18 9.36 5.67 7.14
CA LEU A 18 8.86 6.72 6.27
C LEU A 18 9.62 8.03 6.46
N ALA A 19 9.87 8.44 7.71
CA ALA A 19 10.63 9.64 7.98
C ALA A 19 12.05 9.56 7.38
N GLU A 20 12.69 8.39 7.41
CA GLU A 20 13.97 8.12 6.76
C GLU A 20 13.89 8.33 5.24
N GLU A 21 12.91 7.74 4.56
CA GLU A 21 12.69 7.92 3.12
C GLU A 21 12.46 9.40 2.75
N LEU A 22 11.68 10.12 3.57
CA LEU A 22 11.39 11.54 3.36
C LEU A 22 12.58 12.46 3.66
N THR A 23 13.63 12.00 4.34
CA THR A 23 14.84 12.83 4.59
C THR A 23 15.57 13.21 3.31
N THR A 24 15.36 12.46 2.24
CA THR A 24 15.94 12.71 0.90
C THR A 24 15.30 13.92 0.20
N LEU A 25 14.18 14.42 0.70
CA LEU A 25 13.42 15.51 0.08
C LEU A 25 13.84 16.88 0.59
N LYS A 26 13.96 17.84 -0.36
CA LYS A 26 14.25 19.25 -0.06
C LYS A 26 13.14 19.91 0.76
N GLN A 27 11.89 19.49 0.58
CA GLN A 27 10.76 19.87 1.41
C GLN A 27 10.18 18.61 2.02
N LYS A 28 10.21 18.52 3.35
CA LYS A 28 9.70 17.36 4.07
C LYS A 28 8.18 17.50 4.21
N PRO A 29 7.39 16.60 3.60
CA PRO A 29 5.98 16.52 3.92
C PRO A 29 5.80 16.22 5.42
N ARG A 30 4.76 16.76 6.04
CA ARG A 30 4.36 16.34 7.39
C ARG A 30 3.35 15.20 7.25
N HIS A 31 3.81 13.96 7.46
CA HIS A 31 2.96 12.78 7.61
C HIS A 31 3.54 11.93 8.75
N ASP A 32 2.77 11.77 9.82
CA ASP A 32 3.20 11.09 11.05
C ASP A 32 2.55 9.70 11.18
N GLY A 33 2.36 9.02 10.05
CA GLY A 33 1.62 7.76 9.95
C GLY A 33 2.30 6.75 9.04
N HIS A 34 1.65 5.60 8.86
CA HIS A 34 2.14 4.57 7.93
C HIS A 34 1.94 4.97 6.47
N ALA A 35 2.76 4.43 5.57
CA ALA A 35 2.59 4.61 4.13
C ALA A 35 2.93 3.33 3.35
N LEU A 36 2.25 3.11 2.22
CA LEU A 36 2.61 2.04 1.30
C LEU A 36 3.73 2.52 0.38
N LEU A 37 4.91 1.88 0.45
CA LEU A 37 5.99 2.10 -0.50
C LEU A 37 5.62 1.54 -1.87
N CYS A 38 5.64 2.41 -2.87
CA CYS A 38 5.33 2.09 -4.25
C CYS A 38 6.48 2.56 -5.15
N GLU A 39 6.76 1.82 -6.21
CA GLU A 39 7.60 2.30 -7.31
C GLU A 39 6.74 2.58 -8.54
N LEU A 40 6.73 3.82 -9.01
CA LEU A 40 5.98 4.22 -10.20
C LEU A 40 6.86 5.10 -11.10
N PRO A 41 6.74 4.98 -12.44
CA PRO A 41 7.42 5.89 -13.36
C PRO A 41 7.00 7.35 -13.15
N ASP A 42 7.91 8.31 -13.32
CA ASP A 42 7.65 9.76 -13.20
C ASP A 42 6.41 10.19 -13.99
N ALA A 43 6.25 9.67 -15.20
CA ALA A 43 5.10 9.96 -16.05
C ALA A 43 3.77 9.56 -15.40
N VAL A 44 3.72 8.49 -14.61
CA VAL A 44 2.51 8.05 -13.90
C VAL A 44 2.26 8.91 -12.68
N VAL A 45 3.32 9.25 -11.92
CA VAL A 45 3.21 10.12 -10.74
C VAL A 45 2.64 11.48 -11.11
N ARG A 46 3.12 12.10 -12.19
CA ARG A 46 2.57 13.37 -12.69
C ARG A 46 1.10 13.30 -13.09
N LEU A 47 0.61 12.15 -13.53
CA LEU A 47 -0.81 11.97 -13.84
C LEU A 47 -1.64 11.89 -12.55
N LEU A 48 -1.11 11.24 -11.51
CA LEU A 48 -1.75 11.15 -10.20
C LEU A 48 -1.78 12.50 -9.47
N GLU A 49 -0.78 13.35 -9.68
CA GLU A 49 -0.75 14.72 -9.16
C GLU A 49 -1.68 15.67 -9.94
N ASN A 50 -2.11 15.29 -11.14
CA ASN A 50 -2.93 16.14 -12.00
C ASN A 50 -4.44 15.88 -11.79
N PRO A 51 -5.19 16.82 -11.20
CA PRO A 51 -6.61 16.64 -10.90
C PRO A 51 -7.50 16.58 -12.16
N THR A 52 -6.99 16.98 -13.33
CA THR A 52 -7.77 17.01 -14.57
C THR A 52 -7.81 15.67 -15.30
N ILE A 53 -7.00 14.71 -14.89
CA ILE A 53 -6.89 13.40 -15.55
C ILE A 53 -7.59 12.36 -14.67
N PRO A 54 -8.50 11.54 -15.22
CA PRO A 54 -9.11 10.45 -14.47
C PRO A 54 -8.05 9.49 -13.93
N HIS A 55 -7.92 9.49 -12.62
CA HIS A 55 -7.04 8.60 -11.88
C HIS A 55 -7.76 8.12 -10.61
N GLY A 56 -7.27 7.04 -10.03
CA GLY A 56 -7.87 6.49 -8.83
C GLY A 56 -6.90 5.62 -8.06
N ILE A 57 -6.91 5.78 -6.75
CA ILE A 57 -6.28 4.87 -5.81
C ILE A 57 -7.41 4.24 -5.00
N ALA A 58 -7.50 2.91 -5.03
CA ALA A 58 -8.54 2.16 -4.33
C ALA A 58 -7.92 1.05 -3.49
N MET A 59 -8.60 0.67 -2.42
CA MET A 59 -8.15 -0.40 -1.53
C MET A 59 -9.25 -1.45 -1.38
N GLY A 60 -8.86 -2.73 -1.40
CA GLY A 60 -9.77 -3.85 -1.18
C GLY A 60 -9.12 -4.95 -0.37
N ILE A 61 -9.93 -5.82 0.24
CA ILE A 61 -9.45 -7.00 0.96
C ILE A 61 -9.74 -8.24 0.11
N ALA A 62 -8.73 -9.08 -0.06
CA ALA A 62 -8.84 -10.38 -0.70
C ALA A 62 -8.26 -11.49 0.19
N LYS A 63 -8.58 -12.74 -0.13
CA LYS A 63 -7.86 -13.90 0.41
C LYS A 63 -7.04 -14.53 -0.71
N SER A 64 -5.82 -14.92 -0.39
CA SER A 64 -5.00 -15.75 -1.26
C SER A 64 -5.64 -17.14 -1.42
N ARG A 65 -5.15 -17.92 -2.39
CA ARG A 65 -5.59 -19.33 -2.58
C ARG A 65 -5.32 -20.20 -1.34
N GLN A 66 -4.33 -19.85 -0.52
CA GLN A 66 -3.97 -20.54 0.71
C GLN A 66 -4.72 -19.97 1.93
N GLY A 67 -5.68 -19.07 1.73
CA GLY A 67 -6.48 -18.49 2.80
C GLY A 67 -5.85 -17.26 3.46
N MET A 68 -4.63 -16.88 3.09
CA MET A 68 -3.94 -15.71 3.64
C MET A 68 -4.71 -14.43 3.30
N LEU A 69 -5.04 -13.63 4.31
CA LEU A 69 -5.69 -12.34 4.12
C LEU A 69 -4.69 -11.32 3.57
N CYS A 70 -5.07 -10.64 2.51
CA CYS A 70 -4.27 -9.60 1.87
C CYS A 70 -5.13 -8.36 1.61
N VAL A 71 -4.48 -7.20 1.68
CA VAL A 71 -5.05 -5.95 1.18
C VAL A 71 -4.44 -5.68 -0.20
N ALA A 72 -5.28 -5.37 -1.17
CA ALA A 72 -4.87 -4.96 -2.50
C ALA A 72 -5.08 -3.45 -2.65
N VAL A 73 -4.03 -2.73 -2.99
CA VAL A 73 -4.09 -1.31 -3.37
C VAL A 73 -3.96 -1.21 -4.88
N HIS A 74 -4.99 -0.67 -5.51
CA HIS A 74 -5.10 -0.48 -6.94
C HIS A 74 -4.81 0.98 -7.28
N ILE A 75 -3.90 1.20 -8.22
CA ILE A 75 -3.58 2.51 -8.77
C ILE A 75 -3.91 2.49 -10.25
N GLN A 76 -4.77 3.41 -10.67
CA GLN A 76 -5.14 3.64 -12.06
C GLN A 76 -4.76 5.07 -12.44
N ALA A 77 -3.99 5.20 -13.52
CA ALA A 77 -3.77 6.48 -14.19
C ALA A 77 -3.67 6.27 -15.70
N ALA A 78 -4.55 6.91 -16.48
CA ALA A 78 -4.65 6.72 -17.92
C ALA A 78 -4.71 5.22 -18.31
N SER A 79 -3.75 4.70 -19.08
CA SER A 79 -3.67 3.29 -19.48
C SER A 79 -2.84 2.40 -18.55
N THR A 80 -2.38 2.93 -17.42
CA THR A 80 -1.53 2.21 -16.47
C THR A 80 -2.36 1.74 -15.29
N GLN A 81 -2.25 0.44 -14.99
CA GLN A 81 -2.84 -0.22 -13.84
C GLN A 81 -1.74 -0.87 -13.02
N VAL A 82 -1.64 -0.51 -11.74
CA VAL A 82 -0.73 -1.16 -10.80
C VAL A 82 -1.52 -1.68 -9.61
N MET A 83 -1.19 -2.88 -9.17
CA MET A 83 -1.77 -3.49 -7.98
C MET A 83 -0.65 -3.89 -7.02
N TYR A 84 -0.69 -3.32 -5.81
CA TYR A 84 0.16 -3.72 -4.71
C TYR A 84 -0.60 -4.63 -3.77
N ILE A 85 -0.02 -5.78 -3.44
CA ILE A 85 -0.63 -6.77 -2.55
C ILE A 85 0.16 -6.76 -1.24
N VAL A 86 -0.50 -6.36 -0.16
CA VAL A 86 0.05 -6.33 1.20
C VAL A 86 -0.51 -7.52 1.98
N PRO A 87 0.30 -8.52 2.33
CA PRO A 87 -0.10 -9.59 3.23
C PRO A 87 -0.39 -9.04 4.64
N MET A 88 -1.54 -9.39 5.24
CA MET A 88 -1.91 -8.93 6.59
C MET A 88 -1.31 -9.82 7.69
N VAL A 89 -0.03 -10.19 7.53
CA VAL A 89 0.67 -11.12 8.44
C VAL A 89 1.30 -10.42 9.63
N ASP A 90 1.93 -9.26 9.41
CA ASP A 90 2.60 -8.52 10.46
C ASP A 90 1.71 -7.43 11.08
N GLN A 91 2.17 -6.89 12.21
CA GLN A 91 1.44 -5.85 12.93
C GLN A 91 1.44 -4.52 12.18
N VAL A 92 2.55 -4.16 11.50
CA VAL A 92 2.69 -2.90 10.76
C VAL A 92 1.65 -2.79 9.65
N ALA A 93 1.44 -3.87 8.88
CA ALA A 93 0.46 -3.94 7.82
C ALA A 93 -0.98 -3.85 8.35
N ARG A 94 -1.27 -4.46 9.50
CA ARG A 94 -2.60 -4.36 10.14
C ARG A 94 -2.86 -2.95 10.67
N ASP A 95 -1.89 -2.37 11.36
CA ASP A 95 -1.98 -1.03 11.92
C ASP A 95 -2.13 0.00 10.80
N TRP A 96 -1.36 -0.11 9.71
CA TRP A 96 -1.54 0.69 8.50
C TRP A 96 -2.94 0.58 7.91
N PHE A 97 -3.49 -0.62 7.76
CA PHE A 97 -4.82 -0.80 7.19
C PHE A 97 -5.90 -0.12 8.04
N ILE A 98 -5.81 -0.26 9.36
CA ILE A 98 -6.75 0.36 10.30
C ILE A 98 -6.56 1.88 10.30
N GLU A 99 -5.32 2.36 10.37
CA GLU A 99 -4.99 3.79 10.35
C GLU A 99 -5.47 4.47 9.07
N ALA A 100 -5.23 3.86 7.91
CA ALA A 100 -5.63 4.38 6.60
C ALA A 100 -7.14 4.65 6.55
N VAL A 101 -7.96 3.82 7.18
CA VAL A 101 -9.42 3.99 7.18
C VAL A 101 -9.92 4.83 8.36
N GLU A 102 -9.43 4.57 9.57
CA GLU A 102 -9.98 5.17 10.79
C GLU A 102 -9.43 6.55 11.12
N VAL A 103 -8.18 6.82 10.74
CA VAL A 103 -7.51 8.09 11.02
C VAL A 103 -7.58 8.99 9.79
N HIS A 104 -7.20 8.48 8.63
CA HIS A 104 -7.05 9.30 7.42
C HIS A 104 -8.23 9.19 6.46
N ASN A 105 -8.98 8.08 6.50
CA ASN A 105 -9.93 7.66 5.47
C ASN A 105 -9.37 7.78 4.04
N SER A 106 -8.07 7.56 3.90
CA SER A 106 -7.27 7.60 2.68
C SER A 106 -6.04 6.72 2.84
N VAL A 107 -5.59 6.07 1.77
CA VAL A 107 -4.29 5.39 1.76
C VAL A 107 -3.21 6.42 1.41
N THR A 108 -2.18 6.52 2.24
CA THR A 108 -0.95 7.26 1.91
C THR A 108 0.03 6.33 1.19
N LEU A 109 0.54 6.81 0.06
CA LEU A 109 1.56 6.16 -0.77
C LEU A 109 2.86 6.95 -0.68
N ALA A 110 3.95 6.27 -0.35
CA ALA A 110 5.30 6.76 -0.53
C ALA A 110 5.80 6.25 -1.89
N VAL A 111 5.75 7.11 -2.91
CA VAL A 111 6.07 6.73 -4.28
C VAL A 111 7.51 7.08 -4.58
N SER A 112 8.36 6.05 -4.66
CA SER A 112 9.70 6.17 -5.22
C SER A 112 9.60 6.30 -6.75
N VAL A 113 10.26 7.33 -7.28
CA VAL A 113 10.32 7.63 -8.71
C VAL A 113 11.73 7.29 -9.22
N PRO A 114 11.92 6.17 -9.93
CA PRO A 114 13.25 5.70 -10.33
C PRO A 114 14.03 6.72 -11.15
N GLU A 115 13.36 7.47 -12.02
CA GLU A 115 13.98 8.42 -12.94
C GLU A 115 14.59 9.63 -12.21
N THR A 116 13.99 10.06 -11.11
CA THR A 116 14.42 11.25 -10.36
C THR A 116 15.09 10.90 -9.04
N ARG A 117 15.01 9.64 -8.59
CA ARG A 117 15.42 9.17 -7.25
C ARG A 117 14.80 10.01 -6.13
N GLN A 118 13.56 10.44 -6.34
CA GLN A 118 12.79 11.20 -5.37
C GLN A 118 11.62 10.36 -4.89
N VAL A 119 11.20 10.65 -3.65
CA VAL A 119 9.99 10.10 -3.06
C VAL A 119 8.88 11.16 -3.12
N ALA A 120 7.72 10.81 -3.67
CA ALA A 120 6.52 11.63 -3.62
C ALA A 120 5.54 11.03 -2.61
N LEU A 121 4.83 11.88 -1.85
CA LEU A 121 3.69 11.42 -1.05
C LEU A 121 2.39 11.71 -1.79
N LEU A 122 1.63 10.65 -2.03
CA LEU A 122 0.30 10.74 -2.62
C LEU A 122 -0.72 10.14 -1.65
N SER A 123 -1.93 10.70 -1.61
CA SER A 123 -3.03 10.13 -0.83
C SER A 123 -4.20 9.80 -1.74
N SER A 124 -4.89 8.71 -1.45
CA SER A 124 -6.11 8.36 -2.18
C SER A 124 -7.25 9.33 -1.87
N ALA A 125 -8.29 9.28 -2.70
CA ALA A 125 -9.61 9.74 -2.31
C ALA A 125 -10.16 8.89 -1.14
N ARG A 126 -11.34 9.26 -0.65
CA ARG A 126 -12.01 8.61 0.47
C ARG A 126 -12.12 7.08 0.24
N LEU A 127 -11.72 6.29 1.23
CA LEU A 127 -11.75 4.82 1.14
C LEU A 127 -13.12 4.24 1.46
N VAL A 128 -13.78 4.77 2.48
CA VAL A 128 -15.11 4.34 2.90
C VAL A 128 -16.03 5.53 3.05
N ASP A 129 -17.26 5.40 2.55
CA ASP A 129 -18.29 6.43 2.68
C ASP A 129 -18.75 6.60 4.14
N ASN A 130 -18.80 5.50 4.88
CA ASN A 130 -19.20 5.46 6.29
C ASN A 130 -18.29 4.54 7.10
N ILE A 131 -17.45 5.15 7.95
CA ILE A 131 -16.58 4.45 8.90
C ILE A 131 -17.37 3.64 9.95
N ASN A 132 -18.60 4.02 10.28
CA ASN A 132 -19.45 3.27 11.20
C ASN A 132 -20.33 2.24 10.47
N GLY A 133 -20.06 1.99 9.19
CA GLY A 133 -20.80 1.03 8.39
C GLY A 133 -20.42 -0.41 8.71
N GLU A 134 -21.40 -1.33 8.58
CA GLU A 134 -21.17 -2.76 8.78
C GLU A 134 -20.06 -3.32 7.87
N GLN A 135 -19.92 -2.79 6.66
CA GLN A 135 -18.87 -3.18 5.73
C GLN A 135 -17.47 -2.94 6.29
N TRP A 136 -17.22 -1.76 6.89
CA TRP A 136 -15.95 -1.46 7.54
C TRP A 136 -15.76 -2.35 8.77
N HIS A 137 -16.77 -2.46 9.62
CA HIS A 137 -16.67 -3.28 10.83
C HIS A 137 -16.35 -4.75 10.51
N ALA A 138 -17.00 -5.33 9.49
CA ALA A 138 -16.70 -6.69 9.03
C ALA A 138 -15.28 -6.82 8.46
N ALA A 139 -14.82 -5.84 7.68
CA ALA A 139 -13.46 -5.78 7.16
C ALA A 139 -12.42 -5.72 8.28
N LYS A 140 -12.59 -4.79 9.23
CA LYS A 140 -11.73 -4.63 10.42
C LYS A 140 -11.70 -5.91 11.25
N GLN A 141 -12.86 -6.50 11.54
CA GLN A 141 -12.93 -7.76 12.28
C GLN A 141 -12.18 -8.89 11.57
N ARG A 142 -12.30 -9.00 10.24
CA ARG A 142 -11.55 -10.02 9.48
C ARG A 142 -10.04 -9.84 9.58
N VAL A 143 -9.54 -8.60 9.56
CA VAL A 143 -8.11 -8.28 9.70
C VAL A 143 -7.62 -8.48 11.13
N MET A 144 -8.44 -8.14 12.13
CA MET A 144 -8.10 -8.34 13.54
C MET A 144 -8.15 -9.81 13.98
N GLN A 145 -9.07 -10.58 13.39
CA GLN A 145 -9.25 -12.01 13.69
C GLN A 145 -8.32 -12.91 12.89
N SER A 146 -7.61 -12.41 11.88
CA SER A 146 -6.51 -13.15 11.26
C SER A 146 -5.32 -13.21 12.23
N ARG A 147 -5.47 -14.00 13.30
CA ARG A 147 -4.38 -14.60 14.07
C ARG A 147 -4.00 -15.89 13.34
N TYR A 148 -2.73 -16.07 13.01
CA TYR A 148 -2.24 -17.26 12.33
C TYR A 148 -1.67 -18.26 13.34
N ASP A 149 -1.90 -19.55 13.06
CA ASP A 149 -1.21 -20.68 13.66
C ASP A 149 0.17 -20.83 13.01
N LEU A 150 1.21 -20.82 13.85
CA LEU A 150 2.62 -20.67 13.49
C LEU A 150 3.21 -21.76 12.56
N GLU A 151 2.53 -22.89 12.34
CA GLU A 151 3.09 -24.03 11.59
C GLU A 151 2.87 -23.94 10.07
N GLN A 152 1.79 -23.31 9.58
CA GLN A 152 1.67 -22.96 8.15
C GLN A 152 2.42 -21.67 7.80
N GLU A 153 2.85 -20.94 8.82
CA GLU A 153 3.51 -19.64 8.76
C GLU A 153 4.95 -19.74 8.23
N ALA A 154 5.69 -20.81 8.53
CA ALA A 154 7.08 -20.96 8.07
C ALA A 154 7.22 -20.90 6.53
N LEU A 155 6.28 -21.50 5.78
CA LEU A 155 6.32 -21.53 4.32
C LEU A 155 5.91 -20.19 3.67
N GLY A 156 4.98 -19.45 4.31
CA GLY A 156 4.52 -18.14 3.83
C GLY A 156 5.48 -17.01 4.21
N LEU A 157 6.05 -17.09 5.42
CA LEU A 157 7.11 -16.21 5.89
C LEU A 157 8.36 -16.42 5.05
N ASP A 158 8.80 -17.64 4.74
CA ASP A 158 9.96 -17.88 3.88
C ASP A 158 9.82 -17.22 2.51
N LEU A 159 8.63 -17.23 1.90
CA LEU A 159 8.38 -16.56 0.63
C LEU A 159 8.37 -15.03 0.77
N TYR A 160 7.80 -14.49 1.85
CA TYR A 160 7.78 -13.05 2.12
C TYR A 160 9.18 -12.53 2.47
N ASP A 161 9.93 -13.27 3.27
CA ASP A 161 11.32 -13.00 3.64
C ASP A 161 12.24 -13.11 2.40
N LEU A 162 11.96 -14.04 1.49
CA LEU A 162 12.64 -14.12 0.19
C LEU A 162 12.31 -12.90 -0.69
N LEU A 163 11.04 -12.46 -0.74
CA LEU A 163 10.63 -11.27 -1.49
C LEU A 163 11.28 -9.99 -0.93
N LEU A 164 11.33 -9.84 0.39
CA LEU A 164 12.00 -8.72 1.06
C LEU A 164 13.52 -8.75 0.80
N LYS A 165 14.18 -9.91 0.91
CA LYS A 165 15.63 -10.06 0.67
C LYS A 165 16.03 -9.82 -0.79
N LEU A 166 15.15 -10.12 -1.74
CA LEU A 166 15.39 -9.86 -3.16
C LEU A 166 15.18 -8.38 -3.53
N LEU A 167 14.34 -7.64 -2.80
CA LEU A 167 14.08 -6.22 -3.04
C LEU A 167 15.12 -5.28 -2.39
N ILE A 168 15.80 -5.70 -1.32
CA ILE A 168 16.84 -4.91 -0.63
C ILE A 168 18.20 -4.90 -1.38
N ARG A 169 18.37 -5.70 -2.44
CA ARG A 169 19.59 -5.66 -3.27
C ARG A 169 19.48 -4.67 -4.43
N HIS A 170 19.60 -3.37 -4.15
CA HIS A 170 20.08 -2.37 -5.10
C HIS A 170 20.87 -1.25 -4.41
#